data_AF-A0A979GVX9-F1
#
_entry.id   AF-A0A979GVX9-F1
#
_cell.length_a   1.000
_cell.length_b   1.000
_cell.length_c   1.000
_cell.angle_alpha   90.00
_cell.angle_beta   90.00
_cell.angle_gamma   90.00
#
_symmetry.space_group_name_H-M   'P 1'
#
loop_
_entity.id
_entity.type
_entity.pdbx_description
1 polymer ?
#
loop_
_entity_poly.entity_id
_entity_poly.type
_entity_poly.pdbx_seq_one_letter_code
_entity_poly.pdbx_strand_id
1 'polypeptide(L)'
;MYSFIVSLCCLLSTSAFAQLPTHTLHEQQMNKIFHEEVIPYLKTCDSTPDWNTFGKRLISLYGDTGEEVLLLSQTIYSMQQDDWANFSTAIIPYAKKYGLSIPAKQRYAFSDYMSRNARLLYQSGHKEEGIRWQILALPLAREADHKEMLDTIERMKKGD
;
A
#
# COMPACT_ATOMS: atom_id res chain seq x y z
N MET A 1 5.03 -5.56 17.77
CA MET A 1 3.73 -4.85 17.92
C MET A 1 3.85 -3.32 17.95
N TYR A 2 4.77 -2.73 18.75
CA TYR A 2 4.96 -1.26 18.80
C TYR A 2 5.42 -0.61 17.47
N SER A 3 6.16 -1.34 16.62
CA SER A 3 6.65 -0.83 15.32
C SER A 3 5.54 -0.62 14.27
N PHE A 4 4.39 -1.28 14.43
CA PHE A 4 3.27 -1.25 13.48
C PHE A 4 2.50 0.08 13.55
N ILE A 5 2.19 0.53 14.78
CA ILE A 5 1.46 1.77 15.03
C ILE A 5 2.28 2.98 14.62
N VAL A 6 3.59 2.97 14.89
CA VAL A 6 4.49 4.09 14.53
C VAL A 6 4.57 4.27 13.01
N SER A 7 4.62 3.20 12.23
CA SER A 7 4.72 3.29 10.77
C SER A 7 3.37 3.64 10.09
N LEU A 8 2.23 3.17 10.62
CA LEU A 8 0.90 3.61 10.19
C LEU A 8 0.68 5.10 10.51
N CYS A 9 1.11 5.55 11.69
CA CYS A 9 1.16 6.98 12.02
C CYS A 9 2.13 7.73 11.11
N CYS A 10 3.33 7.24 10.81
CA CYS A 10 4.26 7.98 9.92
C CYS A 10 3.79 8.08 8.46
N LEU A 11 2.91 7.20 7.99
CA LEU A 11 2.32 7.28 6.65
C LEU A 11 1.07 8.17 6.61
N LEU A 12 0.30 8.26 7.72
CA LEU A 12 -0.92 9.07 7.84
C LEU A 12 -0.69 10.44 8.49
N SER A 13 0.39 10.59 9.26
CA SER A 13 0.80 11.83 9.91
C SER A 13 1.81 12.53 9.02
N THR A 14 1.34 13.51 8.27
CA THR A 14 2.11 14.74 8.10
C THR A 14 2.48 15.23 9.50
N SER A 15 3.76 15.49 9.71
CA SER A 15 4.27 16.08 10.94
C SER A 15 3.41 17.29 11.32
N ALA A 16 2.82 17.26 12.52
CA ALA A 16 1.93 18.29 13.05
C ALA A 16 2.59 19.66 13.32
N PHE A 17 3.78 19.91 12.76
CA PHE A 17 4.46 21.19 12.82
C PHE A 17 5.02 21.49 11.42
N ALA A 18 4.47 22.53 10.78
CA ALA A 18 4.96 23.25 9.60
C ALA A 18 4.28 23.04 8.22
N GLN A 19 3.13 22.38 8.09
CA GLN A 19 2.34 22.44 6.84
C GLN A 19 0.89 22.86 7.12
N LEU A 20 0.40 23.89 6.41
CA LEU A 20 -1.03 24.26 6.41
C LEU A 20 -1.89 23.03 6.12
N PRO A 21 -3.08 22.88 6.73
CA PRO A 21 -3.87 21.67 6.58
C PRO A 21 -4.50 21.66 5.19
N THR A 22 -3.83 21.07 4.21
CA THR A 22 -4.44 20.69 2.93
C THR A 22 -5.00 19.27 3.01
N HIS A 23 -5.43 18.82 4.18
CA HIS A 23 -6.15 17.55 4.28
C HIS A 23 -7.55 17.72 3.70
N THR A 24 -7.80 17.05 2.58
CA THR A 24 -9.13 17.01 1.98
C THR A 24 -10.14 16.41 2.97
N LEU A 25 -11.42 16.74 2.84
CA LEU A 25 -12.49 16.16 3.69
C LEU A 25 -12.43 14.63 3.68
N HIS A 26 -12.10 14.04 2.53
CA HIS A 26 -11.91 12.60 2.35
C HIS A 26 -10.76 12.04 3.19
N GLU A 27 -9.59 12.68 3.16
CA GLU A 27 -8.43 12.28 3.99
C GLU A 27 -8.75 12.36 5.50
N GLN A 28 -9.47 13.40 5.92
CA GLN A 28 -9.89 13.55 7.32
C GLN A 28 -10.82 12.41 7.74
N GLN A 29 -11.76 12.03 6.85
CA GLN A 29 -12.67 10.91 7.10
C GLN A 29 -11.93 9.58 7.18
N MET A 30 -11.02 9.29 6.24
CA MET A 30 -10.19 8.09 6.30
C MET A 30 -9.36 8.05 7.59
N ASN A 31 -8.68 9.15 7.93
CA ASN A 31 -7.89 9.25 9.15
C ASN A 31 -8.71 8.97 10.41
N LYS A 32 -9.95 9.47 10.47
CA LYS A 32 -10.87 9.17 11.56
C LYS A 32 -11.17 7.67 11.65
N ILE A 33 -11.55 7.04 10.54
CA ILE A 33 -11.85 5.60 10.49
C ILE A 33 -10.61 4.77 10.89
N PHE A 34 -9.41 5.16 10.45
CA PHE A 34 -8.18 4.49 10.87
C PHE A 34 -7.97 4.54 12.39
N HIS A 35 -8.15 5.71 13.00
CA HIS A 35 -7.91 5.88 14.43
C HIS A 35 -8.99 5.24 15.31
N GLU A 36 -10.24 5.30 14.88
CA GLU A 36 -11.39 4.81 15.66
C GLU A 36 -11.68 3.33 15.44
N GLU A 37 -11.38 2.78 14.27
CA GLU A 37 -11.76 1.40 13.91
C GLU A 37 -10.55 0.50 13.64
N VAL A 38 -9.67 0.90 12.72
CA VAL A 38 -8.57 0.03 12.26
C VAL A 38 -7.52 -0.19 13.34
N ILE A 39 -7.00 0.89 13.94
CA ILE A 39 -5.95 0.80 14.96
C ILE A 39 -6.43 0.00 16.18
N PRO A 40 -7.63 0.27 16.75
CA PRO A 40 -8.14 -0.54 17.85
C PRO A 40 -8.33 -2.00 17.48
N TYR A 41 -8.89 -2.30 16.31
CA TYR A 41 -9.06 -3.67 15.85
C TYR A 41 -7.72 -4.41 15.78
N LEU A 42 -6.73 -3.84 15.10
CA LEU A 42 -5.41 -4.47 14.93
C LEU A 42 -4.64 -4.64 16.25
N LYS A 43 -4.86 -3.76 17.24
CA LYS A 43 -4.29 -3.92 18.59
C LYS A 43 -4.86 -5.12 19.35
N THR A 44 -6.07 -5.55 19.01
CA THR A 44 -6.72 -6.73 19.62
C THR A 44 -6.39 -8.03 18.89
N CYS A 45 -5.75 -7.96 17.72
CA CYS A 45 -5.37 -9.15 16.96
C CYS A 45 -4.06 -9.72 17.48
N ASP A 46 -4.10 -10.96 17.97
CA ASP A 46 -2.90 -11.73 18.34
C ASP A 46 -2.28 -12.48 17.13
N SER A 47 -3.01 -12.52 16.00
CA SER A 47 -2.64 -13.24 14.77
C SER A 47 -3.06 -12.45 13.52
N THR A 48 -3.02 -13.09 12.34
CA THR A 48 -3.53 -12.52 11.08
C THR A 48 -4.96 -11.99 11.27
N PRO A 49 -5.26 -10.73 10.91
CA PRO A 49 -6.58 -10.15 11.07
C PRO A 49 -7.63 -10.85 10.18
N ASP A 50 -8.85 -11.01 10.70
CA ASP A 50 -10.02 -11.40 9.91
C ASP A 50 -10.54 -10.20 9.12
N TRP A 51 -9.88 -9.93 8.00
CA TRP A 51 -10.23 -8.85 7.09
C TRP A 51 -11.63 -8.97 6.50
N ASN A 52 -12.20 -10.18 6.41
CA ASN A 52 -13.53 -10.38 5.83
C ASN A 52 -14.61 -9.88 6.78
N THR A 53 -14.56 -10.29 8.06
CA THR A 53 -15.52 -9.81 9.06
C THR A 53 -15.35 -8.31 9.33
N PHE A 54 -14.11 -7.85 9.49
CA PHE A 54 -13.83 -6.44 9.72
C PHE A 54 -14.22 -5.57 8.51
N GLY A 55 -13.95 -6.04 7.30
CA GLY A 55 -14.30 -5.36 6.06
C GLY A 55 -15.81 -5.16 5.89
N LYS A 56 -16.62 -6.19 6.17
CA LYS A 56 -18.09 -6.06 6.15
C LYS A 56 -18.58 -4.98 7.11
N ARG A 57 -17.98 -4.89 8.30
CA ARG A 57 -18.31 -3.83 9.27
C ARG A 57 -17.94 -2.44 8.76
N LEU A 58 -16.72 -2.26 8.23
CA LEU A 58 -16.29 -0.97 7.69
C LEU A 58 -17.18 -0.50 6.54
N ILE A 59 -17.49 -1.38 5.60
CA ILE A 59 -18.35 -1.06 4.45
C ILE A 59 -19.77 -0.73 4.92
N SER A 60 -20.31 -1.47 5.90
CA SER A 60 -21.63 -1.18 6.45
C SER A 60 -21.72 0.18 7.16
N LEU A 61 -20.64 0.65 7.79
CA LEU A 61 -20.64 1.91 8.54
C LEU A 61 -20.25 3.11 7.68
N TYR A 62 -19.39 2.93 6.68
CA TYR A 62 -18.74 4.02 5.96
C TYR A 62 -18.81 3.93 4.43
N GLY A 63 -19.51 2.92 3.87
CA GLY A 63 -19.68 2.75 2.43
C GLY A 63 -18.35 2.62 1.68
N ASP A 64 -18.22 3.32 0.56
CA ASP A 64 -17.02 3.32 -0.29
C ASP A 64 -15.75 3.78 0.46
N THR A 65 -15.87 4.71 1.41
CA THR A 65 -14.73 5.13 2.24
C THR A 65 -14.28 3.99 3.17
N GLY A 66 -15.22 3.19 3.66
CA GLY A 66 -14.92 2.00 4.46
C GLY A 66 -14.20 0.93 3.65
N GLU A 67 -14.59 0.73 2.38
CA GLU A 67 -13.89 -0.16 1.46
C GLU A 67 -12.47 0.32 1.16
N GLU A 68 -12.29 1.63 0.92
CA GLU A 68 -10.96 2.20 0.67
C GLU A 68 -10.04 1.98 1.87
N VAL A 69 -10.52 2.26 3.08
CA VAL A 69 -9.78 2.05 4.32
C VAL A 69 -9.45 0.56 4.51
N LEU A 70 -10.36 -0.35 4.19
CA LEU A 70 -10.11 -1.80 4.25
C LEU A 70 -8.95 -2.19 3.32
N LEU A 71 -9.05 -1.86 2.03
CA LEU A 71 -8.06 -2.23 1.02
C LEU A 71 -6.68 -1.61 1.34
N LEU A 72 -6.69 -0.36 1.81
CA LEU A 72 -5.49 0.32 2.23
C LEU A 72 -4.86 -0.33 3.47
N SER A 73 -5.67 -0.69 4.46
CA SER A 73 -5.22 -1.39 5.67
C SER A 73 -4.58 -2.73 5.34
N GLN A 74 -5.22 -3.53 4.48
CA GLN A 74 -4.69 -4.83 4.04
C GLN A 74 -3.35 -4.67 3.32
N THR A 75 -3.24 -3.68 2.43
CA THR A 75 -2.03 -3.39 1.67
C THR A 75 -0.88 -2.99 2.60
N ILE A 76 -1.10 -2.01 3.49
CA ILE A 76 -0.06 -1.55 4.43
C ILE A 76 0.32 -2.65 5.41
N TYR A 77 -0.67 -3.36 5.97
CA TYR A 77 -0.42 -4.44 6.92
C TYR A 77 0.46 -5.52 6.29
N SER A 78 0.10 -5.98 5.10
CA SER A 78 0.86 -7.04 4.40
C SER A 78 2.27 -6.59 4.06
N MET A 79 2.45 -5.34 3.58
CA MET A 79 3.77 -4.77 3.33
C MET A 79 4.63 -4.73 4.59
N GLN A 80 4.05 -4.37 5.74
CA GLN A 80 4.75 -4.28 7.02
C GLN A 80 5.11 -5.66 7.60
N GLN A 81 4.38 -6.72 7.25
CA GLN A 81 4.72 -8.09 7.60
C GLN A 81 5.70 -8.74 6.61
N ASP A 82 6.15 -8.01 5.58
CA ASP A 82 6.89 -8.56 4.43
C ASP A 82 6.15 -9.73 3.73
N ASP A 83 4.81 -9.69 3.77
CA ASP A 83 3.93 -10.71 3.23
C ASP A 83 3.56 -10.37 1.79
N TRP A 84 4.42 -10.81 0.86
CA TRP A 84 4.22 -10.59 -0.57
C TRP A 84 2.90 -11.18 -1.10
N ALA A 85 2.48 -12.35 -0.61
CA ALA A 85 1.30 -13.05 -1.11
C ALA A 85 0.01 -12.25 -0.83
N ASN A 86 -0.13 -11.75 0.41
CA ASN A 86 -1.27 -10.92 0.77
C ASN A 86 -1.14 -9.49 0.21
N PHE A 87 0.06 -8.93 0.16
CA PHE A 87 0.28 -7.60 -0.43
C PHE A 87 -0.13 -7.56 -1.90
N SER A 88 0.39 -8.49 -2.71
CA SER A 88 0.15 -8.56 -4.15
C SER A 88 -1.35 -8.72 -4.48
N THR A 89 -2.09 -9.42 -3.61
CA THR A 89 -3.55 -9.56 -3.70
C THR A 89 -4.29 -8.27 -3.34
N ALA A 90 -3.84 -7.55 -2.31
CA ALA A 90 -4.52 -6.35 -1.80
C ALA A 90 -4.25 -5.08 -2.63
N ILE A 91 -3.02 -4.90 -3.12
CA ILE A 91 -2.61 -3.67 -3.83
C ILE A 91 -3.35 -3.50 -5.17
N ILE A 92 -3.67 -4.60 -5.87
CA ILE A 92 -4.31 -4.55 -7.19
C ILE A 92 -5.69 -3.88 -7.14
N PRO A 93 -6.66 -4.35 -6.33
CA PRO A 93 -7.97 -3.68 -6.23
C PRO A 93 -7.83 -2.26 -5.66
N TYR A 94 -6.91 -2.04 -4.71
CA TYR A 94 -6.68 -0.71 -4.13
C TYR A 94 -6.22 0.29 -5.20
N ALA A 95 -5.13 -0.03 -5.93
CA ALA A 95 -4.60 0.83 -6.98
C ALA A 95 -5.59 0.99 -8.14
N LYS A 96 -6.37 -0.05 -8.47
CA LYS A 96 -7.39 0.03 -9.53
C LYS A 96 -8.52 1.01 -9.18
N LYS A 97 -9.03 0.97 -7.95
CA LYS A 97 -10.19 1.79 -7.53
C LYS A 97 -9.78 3.20 -7.05
N TYR A 98 -8.62 3.31 -6.40
CA TYR A 98 -8.19 4.52 -5.68
C TYR A 98 -6.80 5.02 -6.09
N GLY A 99 -6.16 4.47 -7.13
CA GLY A 99 -4.78 4.79 -7.52
C GLY A 99 -4.48 6.27 -7.71
N LEU A 100 -5.46 7.05 -8.20
CA LEU A 100 -5.32 8.48 -8.44
C LEU A 100 -5.28 9.31 -7.14
N SER A 101 -5.91 8.83 -6.06
CA SER A 101 -5.98 9.52 -4.76
C SER A 101 -4.89 9.09 -3.77
N ILE A 102 -4.12 8.03 -4.07
CA ILE A 102 -3.06 7.56 -3.16
C ILE A 102 -2.02 8.67 -2.96
N PRO A 103 -1.70 9.10 -1.72
CA PRO A 103 -0.67 10.11 -1.49
C PRO A 103 0.70 9.71 -2.05
N ALA A 104 1.46 10.69 -2.54
CA ALA A 104 2.75 10.46 -3.21
C ALA A 104 3.71 9.59 -2.37
N LYS A 105 3.90 9.93 -1.08
CA LYS A 105 4.72 9.17 -0.14
C LYS A 105 4.35 7.70 -0.08
N GLN A 106 3.04 7.41 -0.08
CA GLN A 106 2.52 6.06 -0.01
C GLN A 106 2.69 5.31 -1.33
N ARG A 107 2.39 5.96 -2.47
CA ARG A 107 2.65 5.38 -3.79
C ARG A 107 4.11 4.97 -3.95
N TYR A 108 5.04 5.83 -3.54
CA TYR A 108 6.47 5.56 -3.62
C TYR A 108 6.87 4.34 -2.76
N ALA A 109 6.34 4.23 -1.54
CA ALA A 109 6.58 3.07 -0.68
C ALA A 109 6.08 1.76 -1.33
N PHE A 110 4.90 1.77 -1.95
CA PHE A 110 4.40 0.61 -2.69
C PHE A 110 5.25 0.28 -3.91
N SER A 111 5.67 1.29 -4.68
CA SER A 111 6.55 1.11 -5.84
C SER A 111 7.88 0.47 -5.45
N ASP A 112 8.51 0.96 -4.37
CA ASP A 112 9.77 0.43 -3.86
C ASP A 112 9.62 -1.04 -3.40
N TYR A 113 8.54 -1.35 -2.67
CA TYR A 113 8.26 -2.71 -2.21
C TYR A 113 7.95 -3.67 -3.37
N MET A 114 7.15 -3.23 -4.35
CA MET A 114 6.84 -3.99 -5.56
C MET A 114 8.09 -4.25 -6.39
N SER A 115 8.96 -3.24 -6.59
CA SER A 115 10.20 -3.38 -7.36
C SER A 115 11.18 -4.34 -6.69
N ARG A 116 11.30 -4.32 -5.36
CA ARG A 116 12.13 -5.28 -4.62
C ARG A 116 11.64 -6.71 -4.83
N ASN A 117 10.33 -6.97 -4.67
CA ASN A 117 9.76 -8.30 -4.86
C ASN A 117 9.77 -8.76 -6.33
N ALA A 118 9.55 -7.84 -7.28
CA ALA A 118 9.70 -8.09 -8.70
C ALA A 118 11.09 -8.65 -9.06
N ARG A 119 12.14 -8.05 -8.49
CA ARG A 119 13.51 -8.54 -8.67
C ARG A 119 13.72 -9.94 -8.08
N LEU A 120 13.19 -10.20 -6.88
CA LEU A 120 13.28 -11.53 -6.25
C LEU A 120 12.59 -12.60 -7.10
N LEU A 121 11.37 -12.32 -7.58
CA LEU A 121 10.63 -13.20 -8.50
C LEU A 121 11.44 -13.47 -9.78
N TYR A 122 12.04 -12.44 -10.36
CA TYR A 122 12.85 -12.59 -11.56
C TYR A 122 14.06 -13.49 -11.31
N GLN A 123 14.78 -13.26 -10.21
CA GLN A 123 15.97 -14.02 -9.81
C GLN A 123 15.64 -15.47 -9.45
N SER A 124 14.44 -15.75 -8.93
CA SER A 124 13.98 -17.10 -8.60
C SER A 124 13.43 -17.88 -9.80
N GLY A 125 13.53 -17.33 -11.01
CA GLY A 125 13.08 -17.98 -12.25
C GLY A 125 11.65 -17.63 -12.67
N HIS A 126 10.87 -16.91 -11.85
CA HIS A 126 9.56 -16.37 -12.22
C HIS A 126 9.70 -15.08 -13.05
N LYS A 127 10.48 -15.15 -14.13
CA LYS A 127 10.92 -13.98 -14.92
C LYS A 127 9.77 -13.10 -15.39
N GLU A 128 8.75 -13.70 -15.99
CA GLU A 128 7.59 -12.95 -16.49
C GLU A 128 6.84 -12.24 -15.36
N GLU A 129 6.71 -12.89 -14.21
CA GLU A 129 6.02 -12.30 -13.06
C GLU A 129 6.82 -11.13 -12.49
N GLY A 130 8.15 -11.29 -12.36
CA GLY A 130 9.03 -10.21 -11.99
C GLY A 130 8.91 -9.01 -12.92
N ILE A 131 8.92 -9.22 -14.24
CA ILE A 131 8.73 -8.14 -15.22
C ILE A 131 7.36 -7.47 -15.05
N ARG A 132 6.29 -8.25 -14.87
CA ARG A 132 4.93 -7.70 -14.66
C ARG A 132 4.88 -6.80 -13.43
N TRP A 133 5.43 -7.22 -12.30
CA TRP A 133 5.43 -6.40 -11.09
C TRP A 133 6.31 -5.17 -11.20
N GLN A 134 7.43 -5.24 -11.92
CA GLN A 134 8.26 -4.07 -12.20
C GLN A 134 7.52 -3.02 -13.05
N ILE A 135 6.73 -3.46 -14.03
CA ILE A 135 5.86 -2.59 -14.84
C ILE A 135 4.75 -1.97 -13.97
N LEU A 136 4.11 -2.76 -13.10
CA LEU A 136 3.07 -2.27 -12.19
C LEU A 136 3.61 -1.28 -11.15
N ALA A 137 4.89 -1.38 -10.77
CA ALA A 137 5.53 -0.46 -9.83
C ALA A 137 5.78 0.92 -10.44
N LEU A 138 6.06 1.00 -11.74
CA LEU A 138 6.42 2.23 -12.46
C LEU A 138 5.42 3.39 -12.26
N PRO A 139 4.09 3.22 -12.47
CA PRO A 139 3.13 4.32 -12.29
C PRO A 139 3.01 4.80 -10.84
N LEU A 140 3.50 4.04 -9.87
CA LEU A 140 3.52 4.42 -8.46
C LEU A 140 4.83 5.08 -8.04
N ALA A 141 5.86 5.07 -8.89
CA ALA A 141 7.19 5.55 -8.58
C ALA A 141 7.31 7.08 -8.63
N ARG A 142 8.42 7.60 -8.11
CA ARG A 142 8.80 9.01 -8.29
C ARG A 142 9.13 9.22 -9.76
N GLU A 143 8.75 10.36 -10.31
CA GLU A 143 9.06 10.69 -11.72
C GLU A 143 10.56 10.64 -12.02
N ALA A 144 11.39 11.07 -11.06
CA ALA A 144 12.85 11.00 -11.16
C ALA A 144 13.38 9.56 -11.36
N ASP A 145 12.65 8.55 -10.89
CA ASP A 145 13.06 7.14 -10.94
C ASP A 145 12.56 6.45 -12.23
N HIS A 146 11.65 7.07 -12.99
CA HIS A 146 11.00 6.44 -14.15
C HIS A 146 11.99 5.97 -15.21
N LYS A 147 12.99 6.79 -15.53
CA LYS A 147 14.00 6.43 -16.53
C LYS A 147 14.75 5.17 -16.12
N GLU A 148 15.24 5.11 -14.88
CA GLU A 148 16.00 3.96 -14.38
C GLU A 148 15.12 2.68 -14.32
N MET A 149 13.87 2.83 -13.91
CA MET A 149 12.92 1.72 -13.86
C MET A 149 12.60 1.20 -15.26
N LEU A 150 12.40 2.08 -16.25
CA LEU A 150 12.22 1.69 -17.66
C LEU A 150 13.46 0.96 -18.20
N ASP A 151 14.65 1.50 -17.97
CA ASP A 151 15.91 0.85 -18.35
C ASP A 151 16.02 -0.55 -17.70
N THR A 152 15.57 -0.70 -16.46
CA THR A 152 15.53 -1.99 -15.74
C THR A 152 14.54 -2.97 -16.36
N ILE A 153 13.32 -2.52 -16.68
CA ILE A 153 12.31 -3.35 -17.35
C ILE A 153 12.85 -3.88 -18.68
N GLU A 154 13.52 -3.03 -19.47
CA GLU A 154 14.07 -3.43 -20.76
C GLU A 154 15.23 -4.43 -20.63
N ARG A 155 16.10 -4.30 -19.61
CA ARG A 155 17.11 -5.32 -19.30
C ARG A 155 16.48 -6.66 -18.90
N MET A 156 15.49 -6.63 -18.00
CA MET A 156 14.78 -7.84 -17.57
C MET A 156 14.11 -8.56 -18.74
N LYS A 157 13.53 -7.82 -19.69
CA LYS A 157 12.93 -8.38 -20.93
C LYS A 157 13.96 -9.05 -21.84
N LYS A 158 15.20 -8.54 -21.89
CA LYS A 158 16.30 -9.10 -22.68
C LYS A 158 16.94 -10.33 -22.03
N GLY A 159 16.72 -10.53 -20.74
CA GLY A 159 17.33 -11.63 -20.00
C GLY A 159 18.61 -11.26 -19.25
N ASP A 160 18.93 -9.96 -19.19
CA ASP A 160 20.15 -9.40 -18.59
C ASP A 160 20.07 -9.32 -17.05
#